data_AF-A0A3C1KYM2-F1
#
_entry.id   AF-A0A3C1KYM2-F1
#
_cell.length_a   1.000
_cell.length_b   1.000
_cell.length_c   1.000
_cell.angle_alpha   90.00
_cell.angle_beta   90.00
_cell.angle_gamma   90.00
#
_symmetry.space_group_name_H-M   'P 1'
#
loop_
_entity.id
_entity.type
_entity.pdbx_description
1 polymer ?
#
loop_
_entity_poly.entity_id
_entity_poly.type
_entity_poly.pdbx_seq_one_letter_code
_entity_poly.pdbx_strand_id
1 'polypeptide(L)'
;FGAKGSYGYGRFVRSWKRDWNDNNPCTVTDYCDLGTCKGINMLKCDDDNPCTNDLCAAGVGCKNNKLNAIGCTDGNACTTNDTCVAGICKGSGNKQCADDNPCTDDTCTAAGGCLNKPNTNLCADDGNPCTEDICSGGLCSHPQSNQAKPCGDGTNPCTTGSCDAGICKQVANENVCDDKNGCTSNDKCVAGLCQGTAFKDCDDNNPCTQDSCDTSGKCTHTPQNQATCKANSEECPIGICQGGACVSQPGIVCEAKYKADLCTTVKVPGACTASGACVASSVPPAYTCPGCNGICVKCLIFQFCISLF
;
A
#
# COMPACT_ATOMS: atom_id res chain seq x y z
N PHE A 1 -24.06 -68.19 -86.78
CA PHE A 1 -23.78 -69.56 -87.23
C PHE A 1 -25.00 -70.44 -86.95
N GLY A 2 -25.60 -71.00 -88.01
CA GLY A 2 -26.41 -72.22 -88.01
C GLY A 2 -27.80 -72.23 -87.34
N ALA A 3 -28.86 -71.82 -88.07
CA ALA A 3 -30.20 -72.37 -87.89
C ALA A 3 -30.91 -72.47 -89.26
N LYS A 4 -31.31 -73.70 -89.63
CA LYS A 4 -32.08 -74.05 -90.82
C LYS A 4 -33.58 -74.02 -90.52
N GLY A 5 -34.39 -73.63 -91.51
CA GLY A 5 -35.86 -73.77 -91.54
C GLY A 5 -36.59 -72.72 -90.69
N SER A 6 -37.67 -72.07 -91.11
CA SER A 6 -38.66 -72.38 -92.14
C SER A 6 -39.29 -71.08 -92.62
N TYR A 7 -39.68 -71.01 -93.90
CA TYR A 7 -40.35 -69.86 -94.49
C TYR A 7 -41.76 -69.71 -93.90
N GLY A 8 -41.90 -68.80 -92.95
CA GLY A 8 -43.17 -68.28 -92.48
C GLY A 8 -43.16 -66.77 -92.66
N TYR A 9 -44.15 -66.23 -93.39
CA TYR A 9 -44.41 -64.80 -93.50
C TYR A 9 -44.87 -64.23 -92.14
N GLY A 10 -43.94 -64.12 -91.20
CA GLY A 10 -44.11 -63.36 -89.97
C GLY A 10 -43.82 -61.89 -90.28
N ARG A 11 -44.83 -61.02 -90.18
CA ARG A 11 -44.56 -59.61 -89.95
C ARG A 11 -43.77 -59.51 -88.65
N PHE A 12 -42.47 -59.27 -88.77
CA PHE A 12 -41.67 -58.74 -87.68
C PHE A 12 -42.16 -57.32 -87.41
N VAL A 13 -43.26 -57.17 -86.67
CA VAL A 13 -43.42 -55.98 -85.84
C VAL A 13 -42.35 -56.11 -84.78
N ARG A 14 -41.19 -55.53 -85.06
CA ARG A 14 -40.24 -55.16 -84.01
C ARG A 14 -41.07 -54.51 -82.92
N SER A 15 -41.08 -55.11 -81.73
CA SER A 15 -41.59 -54.47 -80.53
C SER A 15 -40.65 -53.31 -80.25
N TRP A 16 -40.83 -52.21 -80.98
CA TRP A 16 -40.32 -50.92 -80.57
C TRP A 16 -41.13 -50.60 -79.31
N LYS A 17 -40.56 -50.92 -78.15
CA LYS A 17 -40.91 -50.20 -76.93
C LYS A 17 -40.61 -48.74 -77.30
N ARG A 18 -41.64 -48.01 -77.69
CA ARG A 18 -41.51 -46.61 -78.07
C ARG A 18 -41.26 -45.92 -76.74
N ASP A 19 -39.99 -45.62 -76.47
CA ASP A 19 -39.64 -44.81 -75.32
C ASP A 19 -40.18 -43.41 -75.63
N TRP A 20 -41.36 -43.12 -75.06
CA TRP A 20 -42.03 -41.84 -75.20
C TRP A 20 -41.31 -40.86 -74.30
N ASN A 21 -40.27 -40.21 -74.82
CA ASN A 21 -39.52 -39.17 -74.13
C ASN A 21 -39.92 -37.83 -74.74
N ASP A 22 -40.32 -36.86 -73.93
CA ASP A 22 -40.66 -35.51 -74.37
C ASP A 22 -39.44 -34.59 -74.57
N ASN A 23 -38.24 -35.15 -74.36
CA ASN A 23 -36.93 -34.51 -74.34
C ASN A 23 -36.84 -33.33 -73.36
N ASN A 24 -37.77 -33.24 -72.41
CA ASN A 24 -37.74 -32.26 -71.36
C ASN A 24 -37.18 -32.92 -70.08
N PRO A 25 -35.92 -32.65 -69.72
CA PRO A 25 -35.35 -33.19 -68.49
C PRO A 25 -36.02 -32.64 -67.22
N CYS A 26 -36.96 -31.70 -67.34
CA CYS A 26 -37.72 -31.12 -66.24
C CYS A 26 -39.01 -31.85 -65.90
N THR A 27 -39.34 -32.92 -66.61
CA THR A 27 -40.50 -33.76 -66.33
C THR A 27 -40.03 -35.14 -65.93
N VAL A 28 -40.62 -35.70 -64.87
CA VAL A 28 -40.22 -37.02 -64.35
C VAL A 28 -41.06 -38.15 -64.93
N THR A 29 -42.10 -37.82 -65.69
CA THR A 29 -42.99 -38.82 -66.29
C THR A 29 -43.47 -38.34 -67.64
N ASP A 30 -43.17 -39.11 -68.68
CA ASP A 30 -43.52 -38.80 -70.05
C ASP A 30 -44.64 -39.71 -70.54
N TYR A 31 -45.55 -39.17 -71.35
CA TYR A 31 -46.65 -39.90 -71.96
C TYR A 31 -46.92 -39.42 -73.39
N CYS A 32 -47.59 -40.26 -74.17
CA CYS A 32 -48.03 -39.88 -75.50
C CYS A 32 -49.46 -39.34 -75.43
N ASP A 33 -49.65 -38.12 -75.92
CA ASP A 33 -50.96 -37.51 -76.13
C ASP A 33 -51.11 -37.12 -77.60
N LEU A 34 -52.09 -37.73 -78.29
CA LEU A 34 -52.41 -37.46 -79.70
C LEU A 34 -51.17 -37.46 -80.63
N GLY A 35 -50.24 -38.40 -80.42
CA GLY A 35 -49.04 -38.56 -81.24
C GLY A 35 -47.88 -37.63 -80.89
N THR A 36 -48.02 -36.79 -79.86
CA THR A 36 -46.96 -35.92 -79.33
C THR A 36 -46.53 -36.41 -77.94
N CYS A 37 -45.23 -36.42 -77.65
CA CYS A 37 -44.72 -36.70 -76.31
C CYS A 37 -44.97 -35.48 -75.41
N LYS A 38 -45.53 -35.70 -74.23
CA LYS A 38 -45.73 -34.68 -73.19
C LYS A 38 -45.20 -35.21 -71.87
N GLY A 39 -44.47 -34.38 -71.14
CA GLY A 39 -44.10 -34.64 -69.76
C GLY A 39 -45.10 -34.06 -68.77
N ILE A 40 -45.28 -34.76 -67.65
CA ILE A 40 -46.00 -34.33 -66.46
C ILE A 40 -45.10 -34.50 -65.23
N ASN A 41 -45.53 -33.93 -64.10
CA ASN A 41 -44.78 -33.90 -62.85
C ASN A 41 -43.42 -33.19 -63.01
N MET A 42 -43.41 -31.91 -62.65
CA MET A 42 -42.18 -31.11 -62.68
C MET A 42 -41.13 -31.69 -61.73
N LEU A 43 -39.90 -31.80 -62.21
CA LEU A 43 -38.74 -32.19 -61.42
C LEU A 43 -38.50 -31.16 -60.30
N LYS A 44 -38.46 -31.61 -59.05
CA LYS A 44 -38.13 -30.76 -57.90
C LYS A 44 -36.61 -30.52 -57.89
N CYS A 45 -36.19 -29.30 -58.22
CA CYS A 45 -34.78 -28.91 -58.28
C CYS A 45 -34.25 -28.25 -57.01
N ASP A 46 -35.12 -28.05 -56.03
CA ASP A 46 -34.82 -27.48 -54.72
C ASP A 46 -33.68 -28.26 -54.05
N ASP A 47 -32.56 -27.58 -53.82
CA ASP A 47 -31.36 -28.16 -53.18
C ASP A 47 -31.22 -27.79 -51.70
N ASP A 48 -32.30 -27.23 -51.11
CA ASP A 48 -32.38 -26.75 -49.74
C ASP A 48 -31.34 -25.66 -49.40
N ASN A 49 -30.65 -25.08 -50.40
CA ASN A 49 -29.71 -23.99 -50.19
C ASN A 49 -30.40 -22.63 -50.42
N PRO A 50 -30.58 -21.80 -49.38
CA PRO A 50 -31.23 -20.49 -49.53
C PRO A 50 -30.44 -19.49 -50.40
N CYS A 51 -29.18 -19.82 -50.74
CA CYS A 51 -28.31 -19.00 -51.57
C CYS A 51 -28.26 -19.45 -53.04
N THR A 52 -29.17 -20.32 -53.46
CA THR A 52 -29.39 -20.67 -54.86
C THR A 52 -30.81 -20.30 -55.27
N ASN A 53 -30.95 -19.94 -56.54
CA ASN A 53 -32.25 -19.86 -57.19
C ASN A 53 -32.42 -21.10 -58.06
N ASP A 54 -33.27 -22.00 -57.60
CA ASP A 54 -33.45 -23.32 -58.17
C ASP A 54 -34.52 -23.29 -59.25
N LEU A 55 -34.12 -23.61 -60.46
CA LEU A 55 -35.00 -23.63 -61.60
C LEU A 55 -34.71 -24.85 -62.47
N CYS A 56 -35.76 -25.38 -63.08
CA CYS A 56 -35.58 -26.37 -64.10
C CYS A 56 -35.50 -25.72 -65.48
N ALA A 57 -34.34 -25.82 -66.12
CA ALA A 57 -34.07 -25.25 -67.43
C ALA A 57 -34.37 -26.28 -68.53
N ALA A 58 -35.25 -25.91 -69.47
CA ALA A 58 -35.61 -26.77 -70.59
C ALA A 58 -34.35 -27.24 -71.36
N GLY A 59 -34.28 -28.55 -71.63
CA GLY A 59 -33.17 -29.19 -72.33
C GLY A 59 -31.87 -29.36 -71.51
N VAL A 60 -31.79 -28.80 -70.30
CA VAL A 60 -30.62 -28.92 -69.40
C VAL A 60 -30.94 -29.71 -68.13
N GLY A 61 -32.14 -29.50 -67.56
CA GLY A 61 -32.56 -30.07 -66.28
C GLY A 61 -32.38 -29.07 -65.13
N CYS A 62 -32.15 -29.56 -63.92
CA CYS A 62 -32.01 -28.70 -62.74
C CYS A 62 -30.79 -27.79 -62.82
N LYS A 63 -31.00 -26.51 -62.47
CA LYS A 63 -29.98 -25.48 -62.41
C LYS A 63 -30.17 -24.62 -61.16
N ASN A 64 -29.11 -24.51 -60.36
CA ASN A 64 -29.12 -23.78 -59.09
C ASN A 64 -28.21 -22.56 -59.25
N ASN A 65 -28.80 -21.41 -59.60
CA ASN A 65 -28.02 -20.20 -59.87
C ASN A 65 -27.59 -19.55 -58.54
N LYS A 66 -26.29 -19.33 -58.37
CA LYS A 66 -25.70 -18.72 -57.17
C LYS A 66 -26.22 -17.29 -56.95
N LEU A 67 -26.75 -17.02 -55.76
CA LEU A 67 -27.19 -15.69 -55.32
C LEU A 67 -26.09 -14.97 -54.54
N ASN A 68 -26.21 -13.64 -54.47
CA ASN A 68 -25.33 -12.74 -53.71
C ASN A 68 -26.16 -11.68 -52.98
N ALA A 69 -25.69 -11.24 -51.81
CA ALA A 69 -26.27 -10.16 -51.01
C ALA A 69 -27.75 -10.36 -50.59
N ILE A 70 -28.28 -11.58 -50.72
CA ILE A 70 -29.57 -11.98 -50.18
C ILE A 70 -29.37 -12.46 -48.75
N GLY A 71 -30.27 -12.09 -47.85
CA GLY A 71 -30.26 -12.57 -46.47
C GLY A 71 -30.47 -14.08 -46.41
N CYS A 72 -29.71 -14.75 -45.54
CA CYS A 72 -29.79 -16.19 -45.33
C CYS A 72 -29.46 -16.49 -43.85
N THR A 73 -29.30 -17.77 -43.49
CA THR A 73 -28.81 -18.17 -42.16
C THR A 73 -27.69 -19.17 -42.35
N ASP A 74 -26.49 -18.88 -41.85
CA ASP A 74 -25.31 -19.72 -42.05
C ASP A 74 -25.21 -20.87 -41.01
N GLY A 75 -26.19 -20.91 -40.10
CA GLY A 75 -26.31 -21.92 -39.05
C GLY A 75 -25.39 -21.68 -37.85
N ASN A 76 -24.58 -20.61 -37.86
CA ASN A 76 -23.71 -20.24 -36.75
C ASN A 76 -24.40 -19.19 -35.88
N ALA A 77 -24.71 -19.53 -34.63
CA ALA A 77 -25.39 -18.60 -33.72
C ALA A 77 -24.54 -17.38 -33.30
N CYS A 78 -23.24 -17.37 -33.65
CA CYS A 78 -22.28 -16.32 -33.33
C CYS A 78 -22.01 -15.32 -34.44
N THR A 79 -22.56 -15.57 -35.61
CA THR A 79 -22.50 -14.65 -36.73
C THR A 79 -23.72 -13.73 -36.74
N THR A 80 -23.52 -12.55 -37.29
CA THR A 80 -24.59 -11.61 -37.62
C THR A 80 -24.44 -11.17 -39.07
N ASN A 81 -25.52 -10.62 -39.64
CA ASN A 81 -25.55 -10.14 -41.02
C ASN A 81 -25.19 -11.24 -42.04
N ASP A 82 -25.84 -12.39 -41.89
CA ASP A 82 -25.71 -13.54 -42.76
C ASP A 82 -26.24 -13.21 -44.16
N THR A 83 -25.36 -13.30 -45.15
CA THR A 83 -25.69 -13.02 -46.54
C THR A 83 -25.07 -14.03 -47.48
N CYS A 84 -25.71 -14.23 -48.62
CA CYS A 84 -25.18 -15.08 -49.66
C CYS A 84 -23.95 -14.44 -50.30
N VAL A 85 -22.86 -15.20 -50.35
CA VAL A 85 -21.62 -14.84 -51.05
C VAL A 85 -21.24 -15.99 -51.97
N ALA A 86 -21.36 -15.76 -53.28
CA ALA A 86 -21.11 -16.74 -54.33
C ALA A 86 -21.88 -18.06 -54.13
N GLY A 87 -23.16 -17.97 -53.74
CA GLY A 87 -24.05 -19.11 -53.54
C GLY A 87 -23.88 -19.88 -52.22
N ILE A 88 -23.09 -19.34 -51.29
CA ILE A 88 -22.87 -19.89 -49.95
C ILE A 88 -23.35 -18.87 -48.93
N CYS A 89 -24.15 -19.29 -47.96
CA CYS A 89 -24.53 -18.43 -46.85
C CYS A 89 -23.35 -18.22 -45.91
N LYS A 90 -22.99 -16.97 -45.63
CA LYS A 90 -21.90 -16.61 -44.72
C LYS A 90 -22.29 -15.43 -43.84
N GLY A 91 -22.06 -15.57 -42.55
CA GLY A 91 -22.01 -14.47 -41.60
C GLY A 91 -20.82 -13.56 -41.82
N SER A 92 -21.02 -12.26 -41.59
CA SER A 92 -19.99 -11.22 -41.77
C SER A 92 -19.66 -10.44 -40.49
N GLY A 93 -20.59 -10.39 -39.54
CA GLY A 93 -20.38 -9.80 -38.22
C GLY A 93 -20.18 -10.85 -37.13
N ASN A 94 -19.52 -10.46 -36.05
CA ASN A 94 -19.41 -11.26 -34.84
C ASN A 94 -20.42 -10.77 -33.80
N LYS A 95 -21.23 -11.69 -33.27
CA LYS A 95 -22.14 -11.40 -32.17
C LYS A 95 -21.33 -10.96 -30.95
N GLN A 96 -21.70 -9.82 -30.36
CA GLN A 96 -21.10 -9.34 -29.11
C GLN A 96 -21.76 -10.09 -27.96
N CYS A 97 -20.95 -10.79 -27.18
CA CYS A 97 -21.42 -11.57 -26.02
C CYS A 97 -20.98 -10.99 -24.68
N ALA A 98 -20.23 -9.88 -24.69
CA ALA A 98 -19.80 -9.21 -23.48
C ALA A 98 -21.01 -8.76 -22.65
N ASP A 99 -21.04 -9.09 -21.37
CA ASP A 99 -22.10 -8.70 -20.43
C ASP A 99 -21.66 -7.68 -19.37
N ASP A 100 -20.45 -7.14 -19.53
CA ASP A 100 -19.79 -6.19 -18.62
C ASP A 100 -19.62 -6.73 -17.19
N ASN A 101 -19.77 -8.04 -16.97
CA ASN A 101 -19.54 -8.68 -15.68
C ASN A 101 -18.11 -9.24 -15.63
N PRO A 102 -17.23 -8.71 -14.75
CA PRO A 102 -15.86 -9.24 -14.62
C PRO A 102 -15.81 -10.70 -14.12
N CYS A 103 -16.92 -11.19 -13.56
CA CYS A 103 -17.04 -12.55 -13.03
C CYS A 103 -17.52 -13.60 -14.03
N THR A 104 -17.58 -13.25 -15.30
CA THR A 104 -17.88 -14.17 -16.39
C THR A 104 -16.81 -14.13 -17.47
N ASP A 105 -16.52 -15.30 -18.03
CA ASP A 105 -15.76 -15.44 -19.25
C ASP A 105 -16.76 -15.56 -20.41
N ASP A 106 -16.81 -14.50 -21.23
CA ASP A 106 -17.79 -14.39 -22.31
C ASP A 106 -17.27 -15.05 -23.58
N THR A 107 -18.02 -16.03 -24.05
CA THR A 107 -17.68 -16.80 -25.25
C THR A 107 -18.88 -16.93 -26.14
N CYS A 108 -18.63 -17.14 -27.43
CA CYS A 108 -19.69 -17.46 -28.37
C CYS A 108 -19.44 -18.83 -29.01
N THR A 109 -20.45 -19.70 -28.95
CA THR A 109 -20.42 -21.04 -29.55
C THR A 109 -21.35 -21.13 -30.75
N ALA A 110 -20.88 -21.72 -31.86
CA ALA A 110 -21.68 -21.80 -33.08
C ALA A 110 -23.03 -22.54 -32.88
N ALA A 111 -23.08 -23.50 -31.94
CA ALA A 111 -24.28 -24.28 -31.65
C ALA A 111 -25.27 -23.59 -30.68
N GLY A 112 -24.78 -22.72 -29.78
CA GLY A 112 -25.57 -22.21 -28.65
C GLY A 112 -25.62 -20.67 -28.53
N GLY A 113 -24.84 -19.95 -29.33
CA GLY A 113 -24.72 -18.50 -29.23
C GLY A 113 -23.85 -18.07 -28.04
N CYS A 114 -24.21 -16.96 -27.41
CA CYS A 114 -23.44 -16.38 -26.31
C CYS A 114 -23.56 -17.22 -25.04
N LEU A 115 -22.42 -17.41 -24.38
CA LEU A 115 -22.26 -18.11 -23.11
C LEU A 115 -21.35 -17.30 -22.20
N ASN A 116 -21.85 -16.95 -21.03
CA ASN A 116 -21.12 -16.18 -20.02
C ASN A 116 -20.85 -17.10 -18.84
N LYS A 117 -19.65 -17.71 -18.83
CA LYS A 117 -19.34 -18.76 -17.86
C LYS A 117 -18.77 -18.13 -16.59
N PRO A 118 -19.32 -18.42 -15.39
CA PRO A 118 -18.73 -17.97 -14.14
C PRO A 118 -17.23 -18.29 -14.04
N ASN A 119 -16.43 -17.29 -13.69
CA ASN A 119 -15.01 -17.43 -13.41
C ASN A 119 -14.73 -17.20 -11.91
N THR A 120 -13.45 -17.36 -11.52
CA THR A 120 -12.96 -17.16 -10.15
C THR A 120 -11.87 -16.10 -10.09
N ASN A 121 -11.91 -15.14 -11.01
CA ASN A 121 -10.94 -14.05 -11.06
C ASN A 121 -11.20 -13.04 -9.94
N LEU A 122 -10.27 -12.09 -9.78
CA LEU A 122 -10.49 -10.94 -8.92
C LEU A 122 -11.57 -10.05 -9.53
N CYS A 123 -12.42 -9.49 -8.68
CA CYS A 123 -13.43 -8.53 -9.08
C CYS A 123 -13.12 -7.12 -8.54
N ALA A 124 -14.12 -6.24 -8.58
CA ALA A 124 -13.96 -4.88 -8.06
C ALA A 124 -13.60 -4.91 -6.57
N ASP A 125 -12.62 -4.10 -6.18
CA ASP A 125 -12.19 -3.93 -4.79
C ASP A 125 -13.27 -3.19 -3.99
N ASP A 126 -13.72 -3.76 -2.87
CA ASP A 126 -14.70 -3.12 -1.96
C ASP A 126 -14.07 -2.08 -1.03
N GLY A 127 -12.75 -1.91 -1.09
CA GLY A 127 -11.96 -1.01 -0.26
C GLY A 127 -11.68 -1.56 1.14
N ASN A 128 -12.11 -2.78 1.47
CA ASN A 128 -11.86 -3.41 2.75
C ASN A 128 -10.66 -4.37 2.65
N PRO A 129 -9.51 -4.06 3.28
CA PRO A 129 -8.35 -4.94 3.25
C PRO A 129 -8.56 -6.28 3.97
N CYS A 130 -9.66 -6.46 4.71
CA CYS A 130 -10.02 -7.67 5.45
C CYS A 130 -11.08 -8.53 4.74
N THR A 131 -11.35 -8.26 3.48
CA THR A 131 -12.13 -9.12 2.59
C THR A 131 -11.27 -9.55 1.39
N GLU A 132 -11.72 -10.57 0.67
CA GLU A 132 -11.13 -11.00 -0.59
C GLU A 132 -12.10 -10.70 -1.73
N ASP A 133 -11.68 -9.89 -2.71
CA ASP A 133 -12.51 -9.52 -3.86
C ASP A 133 -12.46 -10.61 -4.93
N ILE A 134 -13.35 -11.59 -4.82
CA ILE A 134 -13.34 -12.77 -5.69
C ILE A 134 -14.69 -13.02 -6.34
N CYS A 135 -14.63 -13.42 -7.60
CA CYS A 135 -15.77 -13.93 -8.32
C CYS A 135 -16.18 -15.32 -7.82
N SER A 136 -17.46 -15.48 -7.50
CA SER A 136 -18.05 -16.75 -7.10
C SER A 136 -19.46 -16.88 -7.68
N GLY A 137 -19.69 -17.92 -8.48
CA GLY A 137 -21.00 -18.18 -9.08
C GLY A 137 -21.47 -17.09 -10.06
N GLY A 138 -20.55 -16.34 -10.68
CA GLY A 138 -20.86 -15.26 -11.61
C GLY A 138 -21.19 -13.94 -10.92
N LEU A 139 -21.00 -13.85 -9.61
CA LEU A 139 -21.18 -12.65 -8.82
C LEU A 139 -19.85 -12.25 -8.16
N CYS A 140 -19.61 -10.95 -8.07
CA CYS A 140 -18.53 -10.43 -7.24
C CYS A 140 -18.91 -10.60 -5.78
N SER A 141 -18.01 -11.18 -5.00
CA SER A 141 -18.21 -11.43 -3.58
C SER A 141 -16.98 -11.00 -2.80
N HIS A 142 -17.21 -10.54 -1.57
CA HIS A 142 -16.16 -10.05 -0.67
C HIS A 142 -16.16 -10.86 0.64
N PRO A 143 -15.92 -12.18 0.60
CA PRO A 143 -15.84 -12.99 1.81
C PRO A 143 -14.79 -12.45 2.78
N GLN A 144 -15.09 -12.57 4.07
CA GLN A 144 -14.18 -12.17 5.13
C GLN A 144 -12.88 -12.98 5.05
N SER A 145 -11.75 -12.27 5.05
CA SER A 145 -10.43 -12.87 5.10
C SER A 145 -9.77 -12.54 6.43
N ASN A 146 -9.38 -13.58 7.16
CA ASN A 146 -8.53 -13.45 8.35
C ASN A 146 -7.05 -13.56 7.97
N GLN A 147 -6.70 -13.50 6.68
CA GLN A 147 -5.31 -13.49 6.27
C GLN A 147 -4.61 -12.25 6.82
N ALA A 148 -3.33 -12.40 7.15
CA ALA A 148 -2.47 -11.34 7.69
C ALA A 148 -2.12 -10.27 6.65
N LYS A 149 -3.07 -9.87 5.80
CA LYS A 149 -2.90 -8.71 4.92
C LYS A 149 -2.78 -7.49 5.84
N PRO A 150 -1.74 -6.65 5.69
CA PRO A 150 -1.60 -5.46 6.52
C PRO A 150 -2.79 -4.55 6.26
N CYS A 151 -3.71 -4.47 7.22
CA CYS A 151 -4.76 -3.45 7.27
C CYS A 151 -4.33 -2.25 8.14
N GLY A 152 -3.04 -2.17 8.47
CA GLY A 152 -2.47 -1.15 9.35
C GLY A 152 -2.64 0.26 8.79
N ASP A 153 -2.74 1.24 9.68
CA ASP A 153 -2.94 2.67 9.38
C ASP A 153 -1.78 3.36 8.62
N GLY A 154 -0.73 2.59 8.26
CA GLY A 154 0.46 3.05 7.53
C GLY A 154 1.25 4.15 8.22
N THR A 155 0.87 4.57 9.43
CA THR A 155 1.30 5.82 10.05
C THR A 155 1.70 5.67 11.51
N ASN A 156 1.15 4.70 12.23
CA ASN A 156 1.58 4.37 13.58
C ASN A 156 2.51 3.14 13.58
N PRO A 157 3.83 3.30 13.82
CA PRO A 157 4.75 2.18 13.91
C PRO A 157 4.43 1.21 15.06
N CYS A 158 3.66 1.67 16.06
CA CYS A 158 3.35 0.94 17.27
C CYS A 158 2.04 0.16 17.25
N THR A 159 1.36 0.15 16.12
CA THR A 159 0.23 -0.74 15.88
C THR A 159 0.46 -1.57 14.64
N THR A 160 -0.05 -2.80 14.67
CA THR A 160 -0.12 -3.66 13.50
C THR A 160 -1.59 -3.94 13.22
N GLY A 161 -2.00 -3.73 11.98
CA GLY A 161 -3.35 -4.06 11.54
C GLY A 161 -3.51 -5.57 11.42
N SER A 162 -4.58 -6.11 12.00
CA SER A 162 -4.97 -7.50 11.93
C SER A 162 -6.46 -7.61 11.61
N CYS A 163 -6.80 -8.55 10.73
CA CYS A 163 -8.17 -8.80 10.35
C CYS A 163 -8.83 -9.78 11.33
N ASP A 164 -9.97 -9.39 11.89
CA ASP A 164 -10.80 -10.25 12.72
C ASP A 164 -12.26 -10.12 12.28
N ALA A 165 -12.83 -11.21 11.78
CA ALA A 165 -14.19 -11.27 11.25
C ALA A 165 -14.48 -10.17 10.21
N GLY A 166 -13.56 -10.00 9.24
CA GLY A 166 -13.68 -9.03 8.16
C GLY A 166 -13.54 -7.56 8.57
N ILE A 167 -13.18 -7.30 9.83
CA ILE A 167 -12.97 -5.96 10.37
C ILE A 167 -11.47 -5.80 10.64
N CYS A 168 -10.90 -4.69 10.17
CA CYS A 168 -9.54 -4.33 10.53
C CYS A 168 -9.48 -3.85 11.98
N LYS A 169 -8.66 -4.51 12.79
CA LYS A 169 -8.34 -4.13 14.16
C LYS A 169 -6.88 -3.70 14.25
N GLN A 170 -6.62 -2.59 14.93
CA GLN A 170 -5.26 -2.16 15.25
C GLN A 170 -4.86 -2.79 16.59
N VAL A 171 -3.78 -3.56 16.59
CA VAL A 171 -3.24 -4.21 17.78
C VAL A 171 -1.90 -3.58 18.13
N ALA A 172 -1.72 -3.21 19.39
CA ALA A 172 -0.45 -2.69 19.87
C ALA A 172 0.67 -3.73 19.69
N ASN A 173 1.84 -3.30 19.22
CA ASN A 173 3.02 -4.13 19.08
C ASN A 173 4.16 -3.62 20.01
N GLU A 174 5.26 -4.35 20.04
CA GLU A 174 6.46 -4.05 20.85
C GLU A 174 7.68 -3.73 19.95
N ASN A 175 7.42 -3.28 18.72
CA ASN A 175 8.48 -2.98 17.77
C ASN A 175 9.32 -1.78 18.22
N VAL A 176 10.50 -1.67 17.62
CA VAL A 176 11.31 -0.45 17.72
C VAL A 176 10.60 0.66 16.93
N CYS A 177 10.62 1.87 17.47
CA CYS A 177 10.03 3.05 16.85
C CYS A 177 10.93 4.27 17.12
N ASP A 178 10.49 5.45 16.70
CA ASP A 178 11.14 6.73 16.99
C ASP A 178 10.04 7.68 17.50
N ASP A 179 10.16 8.14 18.75
CA ASP A 179 9.18 9.02 19.38
C ASP A 179 9.39 10.50 18.99
N LYS A 180 10.39 10.75 18.13
CA LYS A 180 10.83 12.06 17.62
C LYS A 180 11.26 13.02 18.71
N ASN A 181 11.54 12.52 19.92
CA ASN A 181 12.08 13.29 21.02
C ASN A 181 13.58 13.06 21.11
N GLY A 182 14.38 14.06 20.75
CA GLY A 182 15.84 13.97 20.80
C GLY A 182 16.45 13.85 22.21
N CYS A 183 15.63 13.87 23.27
CA CYS A 183 16.06 13.67 24.66
C CYS A 183 15.95 12.22 25.13
N THR A 184 15.25 11.39 24.38
CA THR A 184 15.05 9.98 24.68
C THR A 184 15.91 9.10 23.78
N SER A 185 16.12 7.85 24.20
CA SER A 185 16.69 6.79 23.39
C SER A 185 16.06 5.44 23.73
N ASN A 186 16.39 4.41 22.97
CA ASN A 186 15.80 3.06 23.09
C ASN A 186 14.28 3.07 22.94
N ASP A 187 13.79 3.87 22.00
CA ASP A 187 12.37 4.06 21.70
C ASP A 187 11.71 2.74 21.29
N LYS A 188 10.65 2.41 22.02
CA LYS A 188 9.87 1.19 21.81
C LYS A 188 8.40 1.45 21.92
N CYS A 189 7.66 0.61 21.22
CA CYS A 189 6.22 0.61 21.28
C CYS A 189 5.73 0.03 22.60
N VAL A 190 4.93 0.81 23.31
CA VAL A 190 4.29 0.45 24.57
C VAL A 190 2.82 0.86 24.49
N ALA A 191 1.93 -0.13 24.57
CA ALA A 191 0.48 0.08 24.51
C ALA A 191 0.01 0.92 23.30
N GLY A 192 0.66 0.76 22.14
CA GLY A 192 0.30 1.43 20.89
C GLY A 192 0.91 2.83 20.70
N LEU A 193 1.76 3.27 21.63
CA LEU A 193 2.48 4.55 21.55
C LEU A 193 3.98 4.31 21.50
N CYS A 194 4.70 5.14 20.75
CA CYS A 194 6.16 5.12 20.78
C CYS A 194 6.66 5.87 22.01
N GLN A 195 7.44 5.20 22.85
CA GLN A 195 7.99 5.76 24.08
C GLN A 195 9.48 5.48 24.17
N GLY A 196 10.28 6.53 24.32
CA GLY A 196 11.70 6.43 24.61
C GLY A 196 12.03 6.53 26.10
N THR A 197 13.21 6.02 26.45
CA THR A 197 13.81 6.18 27.77
C THR A 197 14.64 7.45 27.82
N ALA A 198 14.55 8.25 28.89
CA ALA A 198 15.37 9.46 29.04
C ALA A 198 16.86 9.09 28.95
N PHE A 199 17.58 9.68 28.00
CA PHE A 199 18.96 9.31 27.70
C PHE A 199 19.90 10.50 27.63
N LYS A 200 19.39 11.67 27.23
CA LYS A 200 20.23 12.86 27.14
C LYS A 200 20.29 13.57 28.48
N ASP A 201 21.38 13.31 29.20
CA ASP A 201 21.75 14.09 30.36
C ASP A 201 22.24 15.47 29.91
N CYS A 202 21.52 16.50 30.32
CA CYS A 202 21.86 17.90 30.06
C CYS A 202 22.42 18.59 31.30
N ASP A 203 22.84 17.85 32.33
CA ASP A 203 23.46 18.43 33.52
C ASP A 203 24.80 19.11 33.16
N ASP A 204 24.87 20.44 33.28
CA ASP A 204 26.11 21.20 33.08
C ASP A 204 26.96 21.30 34.36
N ASN A 205 26.57 20.56 35.40
CA ASN A 205 27.12 20.56 36.74
C ASN A 205 27.10 21.94 37.41
N ASN A 206 26.27 22.87 36.93
CA ASN A 206 26.13 24.19 37.51
C ASN A 206 24.85 24.27 38.37
N PRO A 207 24.96 24.41 39.69
CA PRO A 207 23.79 24.46 40.58
C PRO A 207 22.93 25.72 40.40
N CYS A 208 23.34 26.67 39.56
CA CYS A 208 22.63 27.91 39.26
C CYS A 208 21.90 27.92 37.91
N THR A 209 21.88 26.78 37.23
CA THR A 209 21.15 26.56 35.99
C THR A 209 20.09 25.48 36.22
N GLN A 210 18.94 25.67 35.59
CA GLN A 210 17.96 24.61 35.41
C GLN A 210 18.18 24.02 34.04
N ASP A 211 18.57 22.75 34.03
CA ASP A 211 18.84 22.03 32.81
C ASP A 211 17.56 21.42 32.28
N SER A 212 17.31 21.65 31.00
CA SER A 212 16.24 21.01 30.27
C SER A 212 16.71 20.61 28.88
N CYS A 213 16.13 19.53 28.38
CA CYS A 213 16.33 19.08 27.03
C CYS A 213 15.04 19.35 26.24
N ASP A 214 15.14 20.02 25.09
CA ASP A 214 14.00 20.23 24.21
C ASP A 214 13.75 19.03 23.29
N THR A 215 12.55 18.91 22.70
CA THR A 215 12.19 17.76 21.86
C THR A 215 13.10 17.57 20.63
N SER A 216 13.94 18.55 20.26
CA SER A 216 14.96 18.40 19.20
C SER A 216 16.27 17.79 19.73
N GLY A 217 16.35 17.48 21.02
CA GLY A 217 17.55 17.02 21.70
C GLY A 217 18.54 18.13 22.03
N LYS A 218 18.14 19.41 22.03
CA LYS A 218 19.03 20.51 22.41
C LYS A 218 18.95 20.72 23.92
N CYS A 219 20.12 20.74 24.56
CA CYS A 219 20.24 21.12 25.96
C CYS A 219 20.12 22.65 26.12
N THR A 220 19.36 23.07 27.12
CA THR A 220 19.20 24.46 27.53
C THR A 220 19.43 24.55 29.03
N HIS A 221 20.28 25.50 29.44
CA HIS A 221 20.64 25.72 30.84
C HIS A 221 20.13 27.10 31.24
N THR A 222 18.97 27.16 31.90
CA THR A 222 18.30 28.43 32.19
C THR A 222 18.75 28.96 33.54
N PRO A 223 19.30 30.18 33.63
CA PRO A 223 19.70 30.78 34.91
C PRO A 223 18.55 30.84 35.93
N GLN A 224 18.77 30.26 37.11
CA GLN A 224 17.84 30.37 38.23
C GLN A 224 18.31 31.44 39.21
N ASN A 225 17.82 32.66 39.07
CA ASN A 225 18.16 33.72 40.01
C ASN A 225 17.55 33.46 41.40
N GLN A 226 18.26 33.85 42.46
CA GLN A 226 17.83 33.76 43.87
C GLN A 226 17.80 32.34 44.47
N ALA A 227 18.10 31.29 43.71
CA ALA A 227 18.35 29.96 44.25
C ALA A 227 19.63 29.96 45.11
N THR A 228 19.63 29.18 46.19
CA THR A 228 20.85 28.96 46.99
C THR A 228 21.76 27.96 46.29
N CYS A 229 23.06 28.23 46.27
CA CYS A 229 24.07 27.38 45.65
C CYS A 229 25.26 27.18 46.59
N LYS A 230 26.06 26.14 46.32
CA LYS A 230 27.32 25.90 47.02
C LYS A 230 28.43 26.69 46.33
N ALA A 231 28.94 27.71 47.00
CA ALA A 231 30.08 28.47 46.50
C ALA A 231 31.40 27.68 46.68
N ASN A 232 32.36 27.88 45.77
CA ASN A 232 33.68 27.23 45.79
C ASN A 232 34.63 27.84 46.86
N SER A 233 34.10 28.16 48.05
CA SER A 233 34.85 28.72 49.17
C SER A 233 34.59 27.87 50.41
N GLU A 234 35.65 27.33 51.00
CA GLU A 234 35.54 26.58 52.27
C GLU A 234 35.13 27.50 53.44
N GLU A 235 35.46 28.79 53.36
CA GLU A 235 35.17 29.78 54.41
C GLU A 235 33.79 30.44 54.21
N CYS A 236 33.28 30.48 52.98
CA CYS A 236 31.98 31.04 52.61
C CYS A 236 31.22 30.09 51.65
N PRO A 237 30.69 28.95 52.12
CA PRO A 237 30.20 27.88 51.25
C PRO A 237 28.81 28.13 50.67
N ILE A 238 28.08 29.17 51.13
CA ILE A 238 26.72 29.47 50.70
C ILE A 238 26.74 30.67 49.75
N GLY A 239 26.19 30.48 48.56
CA GLY A 239 25.96 31.53 47.57
C GLY A 239 24.50 31.63 47.15
N ILE A 240 24.22 32.67 46.38
CA ILE A 240 22.97 32.90 45.67
C ILE A 240 23.27 32.93 44.18
N CYS A 241 22.41 32.32 43.38
CA CYS A 241 22.54 32.33 41.94
C CYS A 241 22.17 33.69 41.35
N GLN A 242 23.05 34.25 40.53
CA GLN A 242 22.85 35.50 39.78
C GLN A 242 23.39 35.33 38.36
N GLY A 243 22.51 35.44 37.37
CA GLY A 243 22.89 35.35 35.96
C GLY A 243 23.55 34.02 35.58
N GLY A 244 23.20 32.93 36.27
CA GLY A 244 23.75 31.59 36.03
C GLY A 244 25.08 31.32 36.74
N ALA A 245 25.59 32.27 37.53
CA ALA A 245 26.77 32.07 38.37
C ALA A 245 26.38 32.01 39.86
N CYS A 246 27.06 31.14 40.61
CA CYS A 246 26.95 31.12 42.06
C CYS A 246 27.79 32.25 42.65
N VAL A 247 27.14 33.32 43.13
CA VAL A 247 27.83 34.42 43.83
C VAL A 247 27.73 34.22 45.33
N SER A 248 28.81 34.44 46.07
CA SER A 248 28.78 34.30 47.53
C SER A 248 27.83 35.31 48.15
N GLN A 249 27.01 34.89 49.11
CA GLN A 249 26.04 35.77 49.74
C GLN A 249 26.75 36.79 50.64
N PRO A 250 26.67 38.10 50.34
CA PRO A 250 27.35 39.11 51.15
C PRO A 250 26.76 39.16 52.57
N GLY A 251 27.62 39.28 53.57
CA GLY A 251 27.19 39.49 54.97
C GLY A 251 26.90 38.21 55.76
N ILE A 252 27.06 37.01 55.17
CA ILE A 252 27.12 35.77 55.96
C ILE A 252 28.34 35.85 56.89
N VAL A 253 28.11 35.56 58.17
CA VAL A 253 29.17 35.52 59.18
C VAL A 253 30.11 34.37 58.88
N CYS A 254 31.40 34.65 58.87
CA CYS A 254 32.47 33.69 58.62
C CYS A 254 33.63 33.92 59.59
N GLU A 255 34.59 33.00 59.66
CA GLU A 255 35.80 33.14 60.48
C GLU A 255 36.97 33.64 59.62
N ALA A 256 37.21 34.95 59.63
CA ALA A 256 38.29 35.55 58.85
C ALA A 256 39.65 35.26 59.49
N LYS A 257 40.61 34.83 58.67
CA LYS A 257 42.03 34.76 59.08
C LYS A 257 42.57 36.19 59.18
N TYR A 258 42.84 36.64 60.40
CA TYR A 258 43.41 37.95 60.67
C TYR A 258 44.84 37.83 61.18
N LYS A 259 45.77 38.51 60.51
CA LYS A 259 47.17 38.57 60.91
C LYS A 259 47.35 39.65 61.97
N ALA A 260 47.28 39.25 63.25
CA ALA A 260 47.32 40.18 64.38
C ALA A 260 48.71 40.76 64.63
N ASP A 261 49.76 39.99 64.34
CA ASP A 261 51.15 40.42 64.34
C ASP A 261 51.92 39.67 63.24
N LEU A 262 53.24 39.82 63.17
CA LEU A 262 54.06 39.21 62.12
C LEU A 262 53.96 37.66 62.09
N CYS A 263 53.50 37.03 63.18
CA CYS A 263 53.71 35.64 63.56
C CYS A 263 52.46 34.91 64.05
N THR A 264 51.39 35.65 64.33
CA THR A 264 50.15 35.14 64.89
C THR A 264 49.01 35.46 63.93
N THR A 265 48.41 34.41 63.39
CA THR A 265 47.12 34.49 62.70
C THR A 265 46.05 34.01 63.65
N VAL A 266 45.07 34.86 63.93
CA VAL A 266 43.89 34.52 64.72
C VAL A 266 42.67 34.44 63.82
N LYS A 267 41.65 33.70 64.26
CA LYS A 267 40.34 33.71 63.63
C LYS A 267 39.49 34.78 64.31
N VAL A 268 38.90 35.68 63.52
CA VAL A 268 37.99 36.72 64.02
C VAL A 268 36.67 36.68 63.27
N PRO A 269 35.57 37.17 63.86
CA PRO A 269 34.32 37.34 63.13
C PRO A 269 34.53 38.21 61.88
N GLY A 270 34.14 37.66 60.74
CA GLY A 270 34.18 38.30 59.44
C GLY A 270 32.83 38.20 58.73
N ALA A 271 32.74 38.88 57.60
CA ALA A 271 31.63 38.80 56.68
C ALA A 271 32.12 38.36 55.30
N CYS A 272 31.38 37.46 54.67
CA CYS A 272 31.62 37.06 53.29
C CYS A 272 31.44 38.26 52.36
N THR A 273 32.39 38.50 51.47
CA THR A 273 32.25 39.43 50.35
C THR A 273 31.54 38.75 49.17
N ALA A 274 31.10 39.55 48.20
CA ALA A 274 30.55 39.02 46.94
C ALA A 274 31.56 38.14 46.17
N SER A 275 32.86 38.31 46.41
CA SER A 275 33.94 37.49 45.82
C SER A 275 34.23 36.20 46.59
N GLY A 276 33.48 35.88 47.64
CA GLY A 276 33.64 34.66 48.45
C GLY A 276 34.81 34.69 49.44
N ALA A 277 35.42 35.85 49.64
CA ALA A 277 36.44 36.05 50.66
C ALA A 277 35.79 36.37 52.01
N CYS A 278 36.27 35.74 53.08
CA CYS A 278 35.90 36.13 54.42
C CYS A 278 36.75 37.31 54.89
N VAL A 279 36.14 38.50 55.03
CA VAL A 279 36.85 39.72 55.47
C VAL A 279 36.44 40.07 56.89
N ALA A 280 37.44 40.33 57.75
CA ALA A 280 37.20 40.69 59.14
C ALA A 280 36.28 41.92 59.26
N SER A 281 35.19 41.81 60.02
CA SER A 281 34.19 42.88 60.18
C SER A 281 34.68 44.03 61.06
N SER A 282 35.68 43.75 61.90
CA SER A 282 36.36 44.73 62.73
C SER A 282 37.81 44.31 62.89
N VAL A 283 38.73 45.22 62.62
CA VAL A 283 40.16 45.01 62.84
C VAL A 283 40.44 45.25 64.32
N PRO A 284 40.82 44.23 65.13
CA PRO A 284 41.26 44.49 66.48
C PRO A 284 42.53 45.36 66.46
N PRO A 285 42.80 46.19 67.48
CA PRO A 285 43.95 47.07 67.49
C PRO A 285 45.24 46.26 67.25
N ALA A 286 45.97 46.60 66.19
CA ALA A 286 47.25 45.97 65.89
C ALA A 286 48.23 46.30 67.03
N TYR A 287 48.65 45.28 67.77
CA TYR A 287 49.69 45.44 68.77
C TYR A 287 51.04 45.54 68.05
N THR A 288 51.49 46.75 67.75
CA THR A 288 52.85 46.96 67.23
C THR A 288 53.83 46.78 68.37
N CYS A 289 54.64 45.74 68.31
CA CYS A 289 55.70 45.51 69.28
C CYS A 289 56.96 46.31 68.82
N PRO A 290 57.34 47.43 69.45
CA PRO A 290 58.33 48.37 68.87
C PRO A 290 59.79 47.88 68.92
N GLY A 291 60.05 46.61 69.26
CA GLY A 291 61.40 46.10 69.54
C GLY A 291 61.79 44.81 68.80
N CYS A 292 60.93 44.26 67.95
CA CYS A 292 61.21 43.00 67.25
C CYS A 292 61.63 43.32 65.81
N ASN A 293 62.94 43.33 65.53
CA ASN A 293 63.54 43.47 64.18
C ASN A 293 63.14 42.30 63.25
N GLY A 294 61.86 42.16 62.92
CA GLY A 294 61.33 41.09 62.05
C GLY A 294 61.32 39.69 62.66
N ILE A 295 61.65 39.50 63.94
CA ILE A 295 61.70 38.20 64.62
C ILE A 295 60.38 37.91 65.34
N CYS A 296 59.90 36.67 65.20
CA CYS A 296 58.66 36.22 65.81
C CYS A 296 58.73 36.03 67.32
N VAL A 297 58.17 36.97 68.07
CA VAL A 297 58.03 36.86 69.53
C VAL A 297 56.54 36.84 69.88
N LYS A 298 56.06 35.75 70.51
CA LYS A 298 54.67 35.66 71.00
C LYS A 298 54.46 36.70 72.11
N CYS A 299 53.69 37.75 71.83
CA CYS A 299 53.22 38.68 72.86
C CYS A 299 52.11 38.03 73.69
N LEU A 300 52.45 37.32 74.76
CA LEU A 300 51.50 36.84 75.75
C LEU A 300 51.10 37.98 76.69
N ILE A 301 50.07 38.75 76.33
CA ILE A 301 49.11 39.58 77.14
C ILE A 301 49.63 40.47 78.30
N PHE A 302 50.89 40.44 78.70
CA PHE A 302 51.48 41.31 79.72
C PHE A 302 52.86 41.76 79.26
N GLN A 303 52.88 42.83 78.46
CA GLN A 303 53.92 43.87 78.36
C GLN A 303 55.42 43.48 78.58
N PHE A 304 55.84 42.27 78.22
CA PHE A 304 57.22 41.83 78.22
C PHE A 304 57.44 40.82 77.09
N CYS A 305 58.29 41.19 76.13
CA CYS A 305 58.82 40.27 75.12
C CYS A 305 59.82 39.32 75.79
N ILE A 306 59.53 38.03 75.80
CA ILE A 306 60.54 37.01 76.11
C ILE A 306 61.01 36.42 74.79
N SER A 307 62.27 36.70 74.45
CA SER A 307 62.98 36.04 73.35
C SER A 307 63.10 34.56 73.66
N LEU A 308 62.46 33.71 72.85
CA LEU A 308 62.80 32.29 72.79
C LEU A 308 63.90 32.15 71.71
N PHE A 309 65.09 31.78 72.17
CA PHE A 309 66.22 31.39 71.32
C PHE A 309 65.91 30.09 70.56
#